data_AF-A0A257Z8P2-F1
#
_entry.id   AF-A0A257Z8P2-F1
#
_cell.length_a   1.000
_cell.length_b   1.000
_cell.length_c   1.000
_cell.angle_alpha   90.00
_cell.angle_beta   90.00
_cell.angle_gamma   90.00
#
_symmetry.space_group_name_H-M   'P 1'
#
loop_
_entity.id
_entity.type
_entity.pdbx_description
1 polymer ?
#
loop_
_entity_poly.entity_id
_entity_poly.type
_entity_poly.pdbx_seq_one_letter_code
_entity_poly.pdbx_strand_id
1 'polypeptide(L)'
;AIPAPITVTSGPVEVSLTAPVIANDAAAKFGFVMKLSQFSVNEEAWALFDPAGALSREAADLAIDISGTTKIDLPALIDAEETGAEPPIPAPETLDIIELSLNVAGAALAGTGAFTFDNTAGTPMPLGEANVVVTGANALIDGLIGTGLVTQEDAMGVRMMMGAFMSPGANPDELTSKIEAKPGFEIYVNGQRIQ
;
A
#
# COMPACT_ATOMS: atom_id res chain seq x y z
N ALA A 1 12.84 -36.03 12.61
CA ALA A 1 12.47 -35.04 13.65
C ALA A 1 11.02 -34.66 13.42
N ILE A 2 10.21 -34.58 14.47
CA ILE A 2 8.88 -33.94 14.36
C ILE A 2 9.19 -32.45 14.09
N PRO A 3 8.61 -31.82 13.06
CA PRO A 3 8.82 -30.39 12.85
C PRO A 3 8.42 -29.68 14.14
N ALA A 4 9.31 -28.83 14.66
CA ALA A 4 8.99 -28.01 15.81
C ALA A 4 7.72 -27.19 15.49
N PRO A 5 6.83 -26.97 16.46
CA PRO A 5 5.59 -26.25 16.22
C PRO A 5 5.89 -24.83 15.75
N ILE A 6 5.25 -24.42 14.67
CA ILE A 6 5.28 -23.04 14.19
C ILE A 6 4.31 -22.23 15.04
N THR A 7 4.81 -21.15 15.64
CA THR A 7 4.03 -20.23 16.46
C THR A 7 4.00 -18.87 15.77
N VAL A 8 2.79 -18.35 15.59
CA VAL A 8 2.54 -17.00 15.12
C VAL A 8 1.98 -16.20 16.26
N THR A 9 2.51 -15.01 16.50
CA THR A 9 2.00 -14.07 17.49
C THR A 9 1.63 -12.76 16.80
N SER A 10 0.60 -12.12 17.31
CA SER A 10 0.11 -10.84 16.82
C SER A 10 -0.38 -10.04 18.01
N GLY A 11 -0.11 -8.75 18.00
CA GLY A 11 -0.85 -7.78 18.79
C GLY A 11 -2.27 -7.59 18.24
N PRO A 12 -2.95 -6.50 18.65
CA PRO A 12 -4.26 -6.14 18.14
C PRO A 12 -4.36 -6.16 16.62
N VAL A 13 -5.49 -6.68 16.14
CA VAL A 13 -5.94 -6.59 14.76
C VAL A 13 -7.19 -5.71 14.75
N GLU A 14 -7.15 -4.63 13.99
CA GLU A 14 -8.26 -3.72 13.78
C GLU A 14 -8.69 -3.79 12.32
N VAL A 15 -9.99 -3.98 12.10
CA VAL A 15 -10.60 -3.87 10.78
C VAL A 15 -11.87 -3.04 10.92
N SER A 16 -11.95 -1.95 10.16
CA SER A 16 -13.13 -1.11 10.06
C SER A 16 -13.44 -0.86 8.60
N LEU A 17 -14.71 -1.02 8.22
CA LEU A 17 -15.20 -0.72 6.89
C LEU A 17 -16.43 0.18 7.03
N THR A 18 -16.37 1.34 6.39
CA THR A 18 -17.50 2.24 6.21
C THR A 18 -17.76 2.34 4.72
N ALA A 19 -18.93 1.95 4.28
CA ALA A 19 -19.34 2.08 2.89
C ALA A 19 -20.79 2.57 2.82
N PRO A 20 -21.11 3.54 1.95
CA PRO A 20 -22.49 3.93 1.73
C PRO A 20 -23.20 2.89 0.88
N VAL A 21 -24.38 2.42 1.33
CA VAL A 21 -25.16 1.40 0.63
C VAL A 21 -25.80 1.96 -0.64
N ILE A 22 -26.39 3.16 -0.54
CA ILE A 22 -26.95 3.90 -1.67
C ILE A 22 -26.62 5.38 -1.43
N ALA A 23 -25.99 6.03 -2.40
CA ALA A 23 -25.58 7.42 -2.37
C ALA A 23 -25.66 8.02 -3.78
N ASN A 24 -26.89 8.19 -4.28
CA ASN A 24 -27.11 8.58 -5.68
C ASN A 24 -27.16 10.11 -5.83
N ASP A 25 -27.81 10.81 -4.89
CA ASP A 25 -28.01 12.26 -4.98
C ASP A 25 -26.85 13.06 -4.35
N ALA A 26 -26.42 12.66 -3.15
CA ALA A 26 -25.35 13.29 -2.38
C ALA A 26 -24.25 12.28 -2.05
N ALA A 27 -23.00 12.70 -2.19
CA ALA A 27 -21.87 11.85 -1.80
C ALA A 27 -21.91 11.55 -0.31
N ALA A 28 -21.59 10.30 0.02
CA ALA A 28 -21.58 9.81 1.39
C ALA A 28 -20.19 9.28 1.73
N LYS A 29 -19.91 9.21 3.04
CA LYS A 29 -18.59 8.81 3.54
C LYS A 29 -18.34 7.34 3.24
N PHE A 30 -17.12 7.06 2.81
CA PHE A 30 -16.53 5.73 2.86
C PHE A 30 -15.23 5.78 3.66
N GLY A 31 -14.77 4.62 4.10
CA GLY A 31 -13.48 4.48 4.76
C GLY A 31 -13.13 3.02 5.00
N PHE A 32 -11.83 2.76 5.06
CA PHE A 32 -11.28 1.45 5.33
C PHE A 32 -10.08 1.59 6.25
N VAL A 33 -10.14 0.90 7.39
CA VAL A 33 -9.05 0.78 8.34
C VAL A 33 -8.68 -0.69 8.47
N MET A 34 -7.41 -1.00 8.30
CA MET A 34 -6.83 -2.29 8.61
C MET A 34 -5.51 -2.06 9.33
N LYS A 35 -5.42 -2.50 10.59
CA LYS A 35 -4.19 -2.43 11.38
C LYS A 35 -3.86 -3.82 11.91
N LEU A 36 -2.64 -4.27 11.66
CA LEU A 36 -2.05 -5.47 12.21
C LEU A 36 -0.79 -5.02 12.94
N SER A 37 -0.74 -5.27 14.25
CA SER A 37 0.40 -4.84 15.05
C SER A 37 1.15 -6.03 15.62
N GLN A 38 2.46 -5.87 15.81
CA GLN A 38 3.35 -6.81 16.49
C GLN A 38 3.24 -8.23 15.93
N PHE A 39 3.07 -8.37 14.62
CA PHE A 39 3.05 -9.65 13.96
C PHE A 39 4.46 -10.25 13.97
N SER A 40 4.62 -11.43 14.56
CA SER A 40 5.90 -12.12 14.55
C SER A 40 5.72 -13.63 14.54
N VAL A 41 6.76 -14.33 14.10
CA VAL A 41 6.82 -15.79 14.09
C VAL A 41 8.01 -16.26 14.92
N ASN A 42 7.95 -17.48 15.43
CA ASN A 42 9.06 -18.06 16.19
C ASN A 42 10.29 -18.35 15.32
N GLU A 43 11.45 -18.54 15.96
CA GLU A 43 12.72 -18.76 15.27
C GLU A 43 12.69 -20.03 14.42
N GLU A 44 11.92 -21.05 14.81
CA GLU A 44 11.76 -22.26 14.01
C GLU A 44 11.04 -22.00 12.69
N ALA A 45 10.14 -21.02 12.64
CA ALA A 45 9.51 -20.57 11.40
C ALA A 45 10.49 -19.78 10.54
N TRP A 46 11.21 -18.83 11.15
CA TRP A 46 12.25 -18.07 10.46
C TRP A 46 13.34 -18.97 9.87
N ALA A 47 13.77 -19.99 10.60
CA ALA A 47 14.80 -20.93 10.15
C ALA A 47 14.42 -21.72 8.90
N LEU A 48 13.14 -21.76 8.51
CA LEU A 48 12.71 -22.39 7.25
C LEU A 48 13.16 -21.61 6.01
N PHE A 49 13.34 -20.29 6.12
CA PHE A 49 13.61 -19.41 4.97
C PHE A 49 14.74 -18.38 5.20
N ASP A 50 15.18 -18.19 6.45
CA ASP A 50 16.36 -17.40 6.82
C ASP A 50 17.09 -18.05 8.02
N PRO A 51 17.75 -19.20 7.81
CA PRO A 51 18.51 -19.88 8.87
C PRO A 51 19.79 -19.13 9.27
N ALA A 52 20.26 -18.19 8.46
CA ALA A 52 21.46 -17.40 8.73
C ALA A 52 21.18 -16.15 9.58
N GLY A 53 19.91 -15.77 9.74
CA GLY A 53 19.51 -14.56 10.46
C GLY A 53 19.89 -13.29 9.72
N ALA A 54 19.82 -13.31 8.38
CA ALA A 54 20.14 -12.16 7.54
C ALA A 54 19.06 -11.07 7.60
N LEU A 55 17.82 -11.42 7.95
CA LEU A 55 16.69 -10.52 8.03
C LEU A 55 16.42 -10.12 9.49
N SER A 56 16.01 -8.87 9.72
CA SER A 56 15.62 -8.42 11.06
C SER A 56 14.44 -9.26 11.57
N ARG A 57 14.52 -9.66 12.84
CA ARG A 57 13.48 -10.41 13.57
C ARG A 57 12.46 -9.51 14.26
N GLU A 58 12.56 -8.19 14.07
CA GLU A 58 11.60 -7.23 14.63
C GLU A 58 10.18 -7.57 14.17
N ALA A 59 9.22 -7.37 15.08
CA ALA A 59 7.82 -7.64 14.80
C ALA A 59 7.33 -6.69 13.70
N ALA A 60 6.54 -7.23 12.78
CA ALA A 60 5.98 -6.49 11.68
C ALA A 60 4.70 -5.75 12.10
N ASP A 61 4.52 -4.57 11.52
CA ASP A 61 3.31 -3.77 11.65
C ASP A 61 2.80 -3.41 10.26
N LEU A 62 1.49 -3.45 10.05
CA LEU A 62 0.80 -2.98 8.84
C LEU A 62 -0.32 -2.05 9.27
N ALA A 63 -0.40 -0.88 8.66
CA ALA A 63 -1.55 0.00 8.79
C ALA A 63 -2.00 0.52 7.43
N ILE A 64 -3.30 0.42 7.19
CA ILE A 64 -4.00 1.05 6.07
C ILE A 64 -5.15 1.81 6.69
N ASP A 65 -5.21 3.11 6.46
CA ASP A 65 -6.26 4.01 6.91
C ASP A 65 -6.56 4.98 5.79
N ILE A 66 -7.67 4.73 5.11
CA ILE A 66 -8.17 5.57 4.03
C ILE A 66 -9.60 5.99 4.31
N SER A 67 -9.94 7.21 3.90
CA SER A 67 -11.30 7.72 4.01
C SER A 67 -11.64 8.64 2.85
N GLY A 68 -12.92 8.93 2.65
CA GLY A 68 -13.32 9.85 1.61
C GLY A 68 -14.82 9.94 1.47
N THR A 69 -15.24 10.48 0.33
CA THR A 69 -16.65 10.62 -0.03
C THR A 69 -16.88 10.14 -1.45
N THR A 70 -18.02 9.49 -1.68
CA THR A 70 -18.36 8.93 -2.99
C THR A 70 -19.86 8.89 -3.21
N LYS A 71 -20.27 9.02 -4.47
CA LYS A 71 -21.61 8.63 -4.94
C LYS A 71 -21.52 7.22 -5.53
N ILE A 72 -22.36 6.33 -5.02
CA ILE A 72 -22.32 4.91 -5.37
C ILE A 72 -23.70 4.27 -5.18
N ASP A 73 -24.02 3.32 -6.05
CA ASP A 73 -25.17 2.43 -5.92
C ASP A 73 -24.64 0.99 -5.77
N LEU A 74 -24.39 0.56 -4.52
CA LEU A 74 -23.84 -0.77 -4.26
C LEU A 74 -24.77 -1.90 -4.74
N PRO A 75 -26.10 -1.84 -4.56
CA PRO A 75 -27.01 -2.83 -5.14
C PRO A 75 -26.88 -2.97 -6.65
N ALA A 76 -26.82 -1.85 -7.38
CA ALA A 76 -26.67 -1.89 -8.83
C ALA A 76 -25.29 -2.42 -9.28
N LEU A 77 -24.23 -2.15 -8.52
CA LEU A 77 -22.91 -2.76 -8.75
C LEU A 77 -22.94 -4.28 -8.61
N ILE A 78 -23.56 -4.78 -7.54
CA ILE A 78 -23.68 -6.22 -7.27
C ILE A 78 -24.53 -6.90 -8.36
N ASP A 79 -25.66 -6.31 -8.73
CA ASP A 79 -26.53 -6.84 -9.79
C ASP A 79 -25.81 -6.88 -11.14
N ALA A 80 -25.03 -5.85 -11.48
CA ALA A 80 -24.24 -5.84 -12.71
C ALA A 80 -23.17 -6.95 -12.74
N GLU A 81 -22.51 -7.22 -11.60
CA GLU A 81 -21.57 -8.33 -11.45
C GLU A 81 -22.25 -9.69 -11.66
N GLU A 82 -23.42 -9.91 -11.06
CA GLU A 82 -24.15 -11.17 -11.17
C GLU A 82 -24.74 -11.41 -12.56
N THR A 83 -25.17 -10.35 -13.24
CA THR A 83 -25.87 -10.43 -14.54
C THR A 83 -24.94 -10.25 -15.74
N GLY A 84 -23.71 -9.78 -15.53
CA GLY A 84 -22.79 -9.39 -16.58
C GLY A 84 -23.18 -8.09 -17.30
N ALA A 85 -24.02 -7.26 -16.68
CA ALA A 85 -24.35 -5.93 -17.17
C ALA A 85 -23.18 -4.96 -16.95
N GLU A 86 -23.21 -3.81 -17.63
CA GLU A 86 -22.23 -2.76 -17.40
C GLU A 86 -22.43 -2.18 -15.98
N PRO A 87 -21.42 -2.23 -15.10
CA PRO A 87 -21.54 -1.71 -13.75
C PRO A 87 -21.66 -0.18 -13.77
N PRO A 88 -22.47 0.42 -12.87
CA PRO A 88 -22.44 1.87 -12.71
C PRO A 88 -21.06 2.32 -12.24
N ILE A 89 -20.53 3.37 -12.84
CA ILE A 89 -19.22 3.92 -12.46
C ILE A 89 -19.38 4.68 -11.14
N PRO A 90 -18.67 4.31 -10.05
CA PRO A 90 -18.66 5.11 -8.84
C PRO A 90 -18.10 6.50 -9.11
N ALA A 91 -18.67 7.52 -8.50
CA ALA A 91 -18.20 8.90 -8.59
C ALA A 91 -17.62 9.33 -7.23
N PRO A 92 -16.36 8.95 -6.91
CA PRO A 92 -15.68 9.46 -5.74
C PRO A 92 -15.57 10.98 -5.86
N GLU A 93 -15.68 11.71 -4.74
CA GLU A 93 -15.43 13.15 -4.67
C GLU A 93 -14.08 13.41 -4.00
N THR A 94 -13.75 12.63 -2.96
CA THR A 94 -12.49 12.74 -2.21
C THR A 94 -11.92 11.37 -1.84
N LEU A 95 -10.59 11.31 -1.69
CA LEU A 95 -9.85 10.21 -1.09
C LEU A 95 -8.69 10.78 -0.28
N ASP A 96 -8.71 10.53 1.02
CA ASP A 96 -7.64 10.83 1.96
C ASP A 96 -6.94 9.52 2.34
N ILE A 97 -5.64 9.45 2.09
CA ILE A 97 -4.74 8.41 2.60
C ILE A 97 -4.15 8.95 3.89
N ILE A 98 -4.79 8.61 5.00
CA ILE A 98 -4.42 9.07 6.34
C ILE A 98 -3.15 8.33 6.79
N GLU A 99 -3.11 7.02 6.57
CA GLU A 99 -1.97 6.17 6.91
C GLU A 99 -1.87 5.02 5.91
N LEU A 100 -0.71 4.86 5.28
CA LEU A 100 -0.32 3.63 4.61
C LEU A 100 1.07 3.27 5.10
N SER A 101 1.19 2.33 6.04
CA SER A 101 2.46 1.97 6.63
C SER A 101 2.68 0.47 6.69
N LEU A 102 3.93 0.06 6.51
CA LEU A 102 4.39 -1.32 6.64
C LEU A 102 5.79 -1.31 7.23
N ASN A 103 5.99 -1.96 8.37
CA ASN A 103 7.30 -2.25 8.94
C ASN A 103 7.49 -3.76 8.90
N VAL A 104 8.55 -4.25 8.26
CA VAL A 104 8.83 -5.68 8.20
C VAL A 104 10.31 -5.91 7.91
N ALA A 105 10.91 -6.87 8.63
CA ALA A 105 12.28 -7.31 8.39
C ALA A 105 13.32 -6.17 8.34
N GLY A 106 13.09 -5.09 9.10
CA GLY A 106 13.98 -3.93 9.22
C GLY A 106 13.80 -2.86 8.14
N ALA A 107 12.90 -3.09 7.17
CA ALA A 107 12.45 -2.05 6.25
C ALA A 107 11.12 -1.45 6.72
N ALA A 108 10.92 -0.17 6.41
CA ALA A 108 9.68 0.54 6.66
C ALA A 108 9.21 1.26 5.40
N LEU A 109 7.91 1.29 5.17
CA LEU A 109 7.22 2.13 4.20
C LEU A 109 6.18 2.95 4.96
N ALA A 110 6.09 4.24 4.64
CA ALA A 110 5.06 5.14 5.15
C ALA A 110 4.56 6.03 4.01
N GLY A 111 3.25 6.19 3.89
CA GLY A 111 2.59 6.94 2.84
C GLY A 111 1.41 7.73 3.36
N THR A 112 1.22 8.92 2.80
CA THR A 112 0.07 9.80 3.04
C THR A 112 -0.32 10.48 1.73
N GLY A 113 -1.55 10.95 1.61
CA GLY A 113 -1.98 11.65 0.40
C GLY A 113 -3.41 12.14 0.49
N ALA A 114 -3.76 13.02 -0.42
CA ALA A 114 -5.12 13.56 -0.54
C ALA A 114 -5.44 13.83 -2.00
N PHE A 115 -6.62 13.37 -2.41
CA PHE A 115 -7.12 13.47 -3.78
C PHE A 115 -8.56 13.97 -3.78
N THR A 116 -8.85 14.77 -4.80
CA THR A 116 -10.19 15.11 -5.25
C THR A 116 -10.41 14.51 -6.63
N PHE A 117 -11.66 14.40 -7.08
CA PHE A 117 -11.97 13.79 -8.36
C PHE A 117 -12.87 14.67 -9.22
N ASP A 118 -12.44 14.92 -10.45
CA ASP A 118 -13.28 15.50 -11.49
C ASP A 118 -14.09 14.39 -12.17
N ASN A 119 -15.41 14.40 -11.97
CA ASN A 119 -16.34 13.40 -12.50
C ASN A 119 -17.06 13.86 -13.79
N THR A 120 -16.70 15.02 -14.35
CA THR A 120 -17.45 15.62 -15.48
C THR A 120 -17.34 14.82 -16.79
N ALA A 121 -16.24 14.09 -16.98
CA ALA A 121 -15.98 13.29 -18.17
C ALA A 121 -16.51 11.85 -18.08
N GLY A 122 -17.29 11.51 -17.04
CA GLY A 122 -17.83 10.17 -16.81
C GLY A 122 -16.83 9.17 -16.20
N THR A 123 -15.53 9.34 -16.43
CA THR A 123 -14.46 8.65 -15.69
C THR A 123 -13.89 9.59 -14.62
N PRO A 124 -13.90 9.21 -13.33
CA PRO A 124 -13.33 10.02 -12.27
C PRO A 124 -11.85 10.29 -12.51
N MET A 125 -11.47 11.57 -12.63
CA MET A 125 -10.08 11.99 -12.81
C MET A 125 -9.50 12.46 -11.47
N PRO A 126 -8.48 11.78 -10.92
CA PRO A 126 -7.88 12.18 -9.65
C PRO A 126 -7.05 13.46 -9.81
N LEU A 127 -7.12 14.31 -8.80
CA LEU A 127 -6.37 15.55 -8.66
C LEU A 127 -5.85 15.66 -7.23
N GLY A 128 -4.54 15.72 -7.06
CA GLY A 128 -3.94 15.75 -5.73
C GLY A 128 -2.54 15.17 -5.71
N GLU A 129 -2.09 14.81 -4.52
CA GLU A 129 -0.75 14.29 -4.32
C GLU A 129 -0.68 13.25 -3.21
N ALA A 130 0.29 12.35 -3.33
CA ALA A 130 0.70 11.42 -2.30
C ALA A 130 2.21 11.50 -2.09
N ASN A 131 2.63 11.34 -0.84
CA ASN A 131 4.02 11.30 -0.42
C ASN A 131 4.30 9.94 0.19
N VAL A 132 5.40 9.32 -0.23
CA VAL A 132 5.85 8.01 0.26
C VAL A 132 7.27 8.16 0.76
N VAL A 133 7.57 7.52 1.89
CA VAL A 133 8.91 7.38 2.46
C VAL A 133 9.16 5.90 2.67
N VAL A 134 10.36 5.45 2.29
CA VAL A 134 10.82 4.08 2.48
C VAL A 134 12.18 4.12 3.14
N THR A 135 12.36 3.36 4.22
CA THR A 135 13.66 3.21 4.90
C THR A 135 14.06 1.75 4.99
N GLY A 136 15.36 1.47 5.01
CA GLY A 136 15.89 0.11 5.24
C GLY A 136 15.67 -0.86 4.07
N ALA A 137 15.19 -0.37 2.93
CA ALA A 137 14.87 -1.22 1.79
C ALA A 137 16.12 -1.83 1.15
N ASN A 138 17.24 -1.10 1.08
CA ASN A 138 18.47 -1.68 0.55
C ASN A 138 19.02 -2.77 1.47
N ALA A 139 18.99 -2.54 2.79
CA ALA A 139 19.37 -3.55 3.78
C ALA A 139 18.50 -4.80 3.70
N LEU A 140 17.18 -4.65 3.55
CA LEU A 140 16.26 -5.78 3.35
C LEU A 140 16.58 -6.55 2.05
N ILE A 141 16.83 -5.85 0.95
CA ILE A 141 17.21 -6.48 -0.33
C ILE A 141 18.51 -7.28 -0.17
N ASP A 142 19.53 -6.73 0.48
CA ASP A 142 20.79 -7.43 0.72
C ASP A 142 20.59 -8.67 1.62
N GLY A 143 19.74 -8.56 2.64
CA GLY A 143 19.34 -9.68 3.48
C GLY A 143 18.63 -10.79 2.69
N LEU A 144 17.68 -10.44 1.82
CA LEU A 144 16.95 -11.38 0.97
C LEU A 144 17.84 -12.07 -0.08
N ILE A 145 18.88 -11.40 -0.57
CA ILE A 145 19.92 -12.04 -1.39
C ILE A 145 20.71 -13.03 -0.54
N GLY A 146 21.07 -12.64 0.69
CA GLY A 146 21.81 -13.47 1.64
C GLY A 146 21.08 -14.76 2.02
N THR A 147 19.75 -14.76 2.04
CA THR A 147 18.93 -15.96 2.25
C THR A 147 18.76 -16.82 1.01
N GLY A 148 19.04 -16.27 -0.18
CA GLY A 148 18.76 -16.89 -1.47
C GLY A 148 17.29 -16.83 -1.89
N LEU A 149 16.45 -16.08 -1.19
CA LEU A 149 15.03 -15.87 -1.55
C LEU A 149 14.88 -14.95 -2.77
N VAL A 150 15.87 -14.07 -3.00
CA VAL A 150 15.92 -13.15 -4.14
C VAL A 150 17.26 -13.29 -4.84
N THR A 151 17.26 -13.32 -6.17
CA THR A 151 18.51 -13.34 -6.94
C THR A 151 19.13 -11.95 -7.01
N GLN A 152 20.44 -11.88 -7.23
CA GLN A 152 21.12 -10.59 -7.42
C GLN A 152 20.57 -9.82 -8.64
N GLU A 153 20.15 -10.53 -9.70
CA GLU A 153 19.57 -9.93 -10.89
C GLU A 153 18.20 -9.29 -10.60
N ASP A 154 17.32 -10.02 -9.92
CA ASP A 154 16.01 -9.49 -9.51
C ASP A 154 16.17 -8.29 -8.58
N ALA A 155 17.11 -8.37 -7.63
CA ALA A 155 17.42 -7.26 -6.74
C ALA A 155 17.92 -6.01 -7.48
N MET A 156 18.74 -6.18 -8.51
CA MET A 156 19.16 -5.06 -9.36
C MET A 156 17.97 -4.45 -10.10
N GLY A 157 17.04 -5.28 -10.62
CA GLY A 157 15.81 -4.80 -11.24
C GLY A 157 14.96 -3.95 -10.29
N VAL A 158 14.78 -4.42 -9.05
CA VAL A 158 14.06 -3.68 -8.00
C VAL A 158 14.76 -2.36 -7.68
N ARG A 159 16.09 -2.35 -7.50
CA ARG A 159 16.86 -1.12 -7.23
C ARG A 159 16.77 -0.12 -8.37
N MET A 160 16.78 -0.58 -9.63
CA MET A 160 16.59 0.27 -10.79
C MET A 160 15.19 0.91 -10.79
N MET A 161 14.14 0.14 -10.49
CA MET A 161 12.78 0.66 -10.36
C MET A 161 12.66 1.67 -9.21
N MET A 162 13.24 1.37 -8.05
CA MET A 162 13.30 2.31 -6.92
C MET A 162 14.01 3.61 -7.32
N GLY A 163 15.13 3.53 -8.03
CA GLY A 163 15.83 4.71 -8.55
C GLY A 163 15.07 5.51 -9.61
N ALA A 164 14.12 4.90 -10.32
CA ALA A 164 13.30 5.57 -11.32
C ALA A 164 12.14 6.37 -10.69
N PHE A 165 11.58 5.88 -9.58
CA PHE A 165 10.37 6.46 -8.97
C PHE A 165 10.61 7.08 -7.58
N MET A 166 11.80 6.93 -7.01
CA MET A 166 12.17 7.48 -5.71
C MET A 166 13.42 8.34 -5.79
N SER A 167 13.49 9.31 -4.90
CA SER A 167 14.64 10.19 -4.69
C SER A 167 15.28 9.89 -3.33
N PRO A 168 16.60 10.04 -3.17
CA PRO A 168 17.25 9.91 -1.86
C PRO A 168 16.62 10.83 -0.80
N GLY A 169 16.37 10.29 0.38
CA GLY A 169 15.89 11.01 1.54
C GLY A 169 17.00 11.72 2.32
N ALA A 170 16.69 12.14 3.55
CA ALA A 170 17.63 12.86 4.40
C ALA A 170 18.64 11.92 5.09
N ASN A 171 18.26 10.67 5.30
CA ASN A 171 19.05 9.68 6.05
C ASN A 171 19.64 8.58 5.13
N PRO A 172 20.67 7.86 5.60
CA PRO A 172 21.15 6.66 4.91
C PRO A 172 20.05 5.62 4.75
N ASP A 173 19.99 4.99 3.58
CA ASP A 173 18.96 4.00 3.21
C ASP A 173 17.52 4.53 3.38
N GLU A 174 17.32 5.82 3.14
CA GLU A 174 16.01 6.47 3.06
C GLU A 174 15.75 6.91 1.61
N LEU A 175 14.54 6.63 1.15
CA LEU A 175 14.03 7.00 -0.17
C LEU A 175 12.68 7.67 0.00
N THR A 176 12.42 8.68 -0.81
CA THR A 176 11.17 9.43 -0.80
C THR A 176 10.60 9.50 -2.21
N SER A 177 9.28 9.57 -2.32
CA SER A 177 8.60 9.75 -3.59
C SER A 177 7.41 10.67 -3.42
N LYS A 178 7.31 11.67 -4.30
CA LYS A 178 6.12 12.50 -4.42
C LYS A 178 5.40 12.16 -5.71
N ILE A 179 4.16 11.70 -5.60
CA ILE A 179 3.27 11.42 -6.71
C ILE A 179 2.25 12.56 -6.81
N GLU A 180 2.08 13.14 -8.00
CA GLU A 180 1.10 14.20 -8.24
C GLU A 180 0.21 13.80 -9.42
N ALA A 181 -1.11 13.84 -9.22
CA ALA A 181 -2.11 13.72 -10.27
C ALA A 181 -2.64 15.10 -10.64
N LYS A 182 -2.55 15.47 -11.91
CA LYS A 182 -2.89 16.81 -12.43
C LYS A 182 -3.97 16.73 -13.51
N PRO A 183 -4.61 17.86 -13.86
CA PRO A 183 -5.65 17.89 -14.88
C PRO A 183 -5.19 17.27 -16.21
N GLY A 184 -6.08 16.53 -16.87
CA GLY A 184 -5.77 15.83 -18.12
C GLY A 184 -5.14 14.45 -17.94
N PHE A 185 -5.31 13.81 -16.78
CA PHE A 185 -4.70 12.53 -16.41
C PHE A 185 -3.16 12.56 -16.43
N GLU A 186 -2.56 13.73 -16.22
CA GLU A 186 -1.10 13.81 -16.14
C GLU A 186 -0.63 13.33 -14.77
N ILE A 187 0.28 12.35 -14.77
CA ILE A 187 0.86 11.82 -13.54
C ILE A 187 2.33 12.19 -13.49
N TYR A 188 2.73 12.82 -12.39
CA TYR A 188 4.10 13.17 -12.11
C TYR A 188 4.61 12.37 -10.92
N VAL A 189 5.86 11.91 -11.01
CA VAL A 189 6.59 11.33 -9.89
C VAL A 189 7.89 12.12 -9.74
N ASN A 190 8.13 12.69 -8.56
CA ASN A 190 9.28 13.55 -8.27
C ASN A 190 9.47 14.68 -9.30
N GLY A 191 8.37 15.25 -9.79
CA GLY A 191 8.35 16.30 -10.80
C GLY A 191 8.60 15.83 -12.25
N GLN A 192 8.81 14.53 -12.48
CA GLN A 192 8.93 13.95 -13.82
C GLN A 192 7.58 13.39 -14.27
N ARG A 193 7.16 13.74 -15.49
CA ARG A 193 5.93 13.21 -16.08
C ARG A 193 6.15 11.76 -16.52
N ILE A 194 5.29 10.87 -16.07
CA ILE A 194 5.31 9.43 -16.41
C ILE A 194 4.12 9.00 -17.25
N GLN A 195 3.04 9.78 -17.25
CA GLN A 195 1.83 9.59 -18.05
C GLN A 195 1.23 10.96 -18.41
#